data_AF-A0A953KW85-F1
#
_entry.id   AF-A0A953KW85-F1
#
_cell.length_a   1.000
_cell.length_b   1.000
_cell.length_c   1.000
_cell.angle_alpha   90.00
_cell.angle_beta   90.00
_cell.angle_gamma   90.00
#
_symmetry.space_group_name_H-M   'P 1'
#
loop_
_entity.id
_entity.type
_entity.pdbx_description
1 polymer ?
#
loop_
_entity_poly.entity_id
_entity_poly.type
_entity_poly.pdbx_seq_one_letter_code
_entity_poly.pdbx_strand_id
1 'polypeptide(L)'
;MRTFFCSALLALLAYTGNAQVIVNEFMFNPTDPANEWVELYNPTATAISVNGWTIEDSGGTPATLSGSIAAGGYLVVARNRSTFLAEYQNVDAACVIEATFRQLNDGGGDRITLRGGTTDEEVSYRSKWGEEKGRSLERRGVDFPASDSASWYPSTAAERATPCRANSTPSGASFDPPTLPFLLRYDRSNHSITVAWEAGTSPLAIATFTLTGERKSVVRPSIGSSLAQIPVAEPGLRIVVATWQRGQQQTQLVPCF
;
A
#
# COMPACT_ATOMS: atom_id res chain seq x y z
N MET A 1 -2.25 -25.37 48.01
CA MET A 1 -2.03 -24.46 46.85
C MET A 1 -2.79 -25.02 45.67
N ARG A 2 -3.84 -24.34 45.21
CA ARG A 2 -4.62 -24.71 44.02
C ARG A 2 -4.16 -23.83 42.87
N THR A 3 -3.47 -24.40 41.90
CA THR A 3 -3.06 -23.73 40.65
C THR A 3 -4.26 -23.63 39.72
N PHE A 4 -4.67 -22.39 39.40
CA PHE A 4 -5.63 -22.10 38.35
C PHE A 4 -4.92 -22.12 36.99
N PHE A 5 -5.33 -23.00 36.09
CA PHE A 5 -5.00 -22.89 34.67
C PHE A 5 -5.89 -21.81 34.06
N CYS A 6 -5.29 -20.68 33.71
CA CYS A 6 -5.93 -19.66 32.89
C CYS A 6 -5.75 -20.07 31.42
N SER A 7 -6.67 -20.88 30.88
CA SER A 7 -6.75 -21.07 29.44
C SER A 7 -7.25 -19.77 28.82
N ALA A 8 -6.33 -18.96 28.32
CA ALA A 8 -6.67 -17.87 27.42
C ALA A 8 -7.15 -18.50 26.09
N LEU A 9 -8.46 -18.46 25.88
CA LEU A 9 -9.06 -18.71 24.57
C LEU A 9 -8.51 -17.64 23.62
N LEU A 10 -7.54 -18.02 22.78
CA LEU A 10 -7.06 -17.20 21.69
C LEU A 10 -8.22 -17.07 20.68
N ALA A 11 -9.04 -16.04 20.85
CA ALA A 11 -9.96 -15.61 19.81
C ALA A 11 -9.09 -15.12 18.65
N LEU A 12 -8.84 -16.02 17.69
CA LEU A 12 -8.30 -15.67 16.39
C LEU A 12 -9.37 -14.77 15.75
N LEU A 13 -9.23 -13.46 15.91
CA LEU A 13 -9.90 -12.51 15.04
C LEU A 13 -9.30 -12.77 13.66
N ALA A 14 -9.94 -13.63 12.89
CA ALA A 14 -9.72 -13.69 11.46
C ALA A 14 -10.05 -12.28 10.96
N TYR A 15 -9.02 -11.52 10.65
CA TYR A 15 -9.17 -10.34 9.82
C TYR A 15 -9.67 -10.87 8.49
N THR A 16 -10.98 -10.90 8.30
CA THR A 16 -11.57 -11.07 6.98
C THR A 16 -11.30 -9.75 6.25
N GLY A 17 -10.04 -9.53 5.88
CA GLY A 17 -9.74 -8.68 4.74
C GLY A 17 -10.53 -9.30 3.61
N ASN A 18 -11.58 -8.62 3.18
CA ASN A 18 -12.36 -9.08 2.04
C ASN A 18 -11.37 -9.36 0.91
N ALA A 19 -11.48 -10.54 0.31
CA ALA A 19 -10.81 -10.92 -0.92
C ALA A 19 -11.00 -9.82 -1.96
N GLN A 20 -10.05 -8.89 -2.04
CA GLN A 20 -10.10 -7.71 -2.89
C GLN A 20 -8.99 -7.85 -3.93
N VAL A 21 -9.37 -7.75 -5.20
CA VAL A 21 -8.41 -7.53 -6.28
C VAL A 21 -7.87 -6.13 -6.10
N ILE A 22 -6.56 -5.99 -6.27
CA ILE A 22 -5.88 -4.71 -6.04
C ILE A 22 -5.24 -4.17 -7.31
N VAL A 23 -5.06 -2.86 -7.40
CA VAL A 23 -4.13 -2.21 -8.31
C VAL A 23 -2.72 -2.53 -7.82
N ASN A 24 -1.94 -3.15 -8.70
CA ASN A 24 -0.63 -3.70 -8.41
C ASN A 24 0.51 -2.92 -9.06
N GLU A 25 0.29 -2.44 -10.29
CA GLU A 25 1.28 -1.73 -11.07
C GLU A 25 0.56 -0.81 -12.07
N PHE A 26 1.13 0.33 -12.45
CA PHE A 26 0.57 1.17 -13.51
C PHE A 26 1.64 1.96 -14.25
N MET A 27 1.38 2.21 -15.54
CA MET A 27 2.23 3.01 -16.43
C MET A 27 1.51 4.32 -16.78
N PHE A 28 1.81 5.40 -16.05
CA PHE A 28 1.20 6.72 -16.26
C PHE A 28 2.01 7.66 -17.16
N ASN A 29 3.27 7.33 -17.45
CA ASN A 29 4.15 8.15 -18.28
C ASN A 29 4.94 7.29 -19.27
N PRO A 30 4.29 6.60 -20.22
CA PRO A 30 4.96 5.71 -21.16
C PRO A 30 5.82 6.46 -22.20
N THR A 31 6.69 5.71 -22.89
CA THR A 31 7.46 6.29 -24.01
C THR A 31 6.54 6.66 -25.17
N ASP A 32 5.67 5.72 -25.55
CA ASP A 32 4.54 5.94 -26.44
C ASP A 32 3.31 6.30 -25.60
N PRO A 33 2.74 7.52 -25.73
CA PRO A 33 1.54 7.94 -25.00
C PRO A 33 0.31 7.03 -25.17
N ALA A 34 0.29 6.17 -26.20
CA ALA A 34 -0.75 5.17 -26.38
C ALA A 34 -0.61 3.94 -25.46
N ASN A 35 0.56 3.74 -24.83
CA ASN A 35 0.88 2.55 -24.03
C ASN A 35 0.72 2.77 -22.51
N GLU A 36 -0.41 3.34 -22.11
CA GLU A 36 -0.79 3.40 -20.70
C GLU A 36 -1.62 2.18 -20.31
N TRP A 37 -1.39 1.71 -19.10
CA TRP A 37 -2.04 0.51 -18.59
C TRP A 37 -2.02 0.49 -17.07
N VAL A 38 -2.96 -0.27 -16.51
CA VAL A 38 -3.06 -0.56 -15.08
C VAL A 38 -3.11 -2.07 -14.92
N GLU A 39 -2.31 -2.60 -14.02
CA GLU A 39 -2.32 -4.01 -13.66
C GLU A 39 -3.09 -4.26 -12.37
N LEU A 40 -3.94 -5.28 -12.42
CA LEU A 40 -4.70 -5.80 -11.31
C LEU A 40 -4.07 -7.10 -10.81
N TYR A 41 -4.03 -7.30 -9.49
CA TYR A 41 -3.57 -8.52 -8.85
C TYR A 41 -4.66 -9.15 -7.98
N ASN A 42 -4.81 -10.47 -8.09
CA ASN A 42 -5.68 -11.27 -7.25
C ASN A 42 -4.85 -12.02 -6.19
N PRO A 43 -4.78 -11.54 -4.94
CA PRO A 43 -4.02 -12.20 -3.87
C PRO A 43 -4.68 -13.48 -3.33
N THR A 44 -5.86 -13.84 -3.81
CA THR A 44 -6.67 -14.92 -3.23
C THR A 44 -6.29 -16.29 -3.83
N ALA A 45 -6.70 -17.35 -3.14
CA ALA A 45 -6.49 -18.73 -3.57
C ALA A 45 -7.49 -19.21 -4.65
N THR A 46 -8.37 -18.34 -5.16
CA THR A 46 -9.39 -18.68 -6.14
C THR A 46 -9.43 -17.65 -7.27
N ALA A 47 -9.82 -18.08 -8.48
CA ALA A 47 -10.00 -17.14 -9.58
C ALA A 47 -11.15 -16.15 -9.31
N ILE A 48 -10.98 -14.89 -9.70
CA ILE A 48 -11.99 -13.83 -9.56
C ILE A 48 -12.41 -13.35 -10.94
N SER A 49 -13.72 -13.39 -11.22
CA SER A 49 -14.29 -12.77 -12.42
C SER A 49 -14.34 -11.24 -12.25
N VAL A 50 -13.82 -10.52 -13.23
CA VAL A 50 -13.89 -9.04 -13.30
C VAL A 50 -14.93 -8.55 -14.30
N ASN A 51 -15.77 -9.45 -14.83
CA ASN A 51 -16.88 -9.08 -15.70
C ASN A 51 -17.79 -8.04 -15.03
N GLY A 52 -17.97 -6.90 -15.70
CA GLY A 52 -18.81 -5.81 -15.22
C GLY A 52 -18.16 -4.91 -14.16
N TRP A 53 -16.92 -5.18 -13.77
CA TRP A 53 -16.14 -4.24 -12.96
C TRP A 53 -15.79 -3.01 -13.78
N THR A 54 -15.43 -1.92 -13.13
CA THR A 54 -15.04 -0.69 -13.80
C THR A 54 -13.70 -0.16 -13.33
N ILE A 55 -12.92 0.37 -14.27
CA ILE A 55 -11.76 1.20 -13.99
C ILE A 55 -12.03 2.62 -14.48
N GLU A 56 -11.66 3.60 -13.67
CA GLU A 56 -11.88 5.01 -13.96
C GLU A 56 -10.65 5.82 -13.58
N ASP A 57 -10.36 6.83 -14.38
CA ASP A 57 -9.40 7.88 -14.08
C ASP A 57 -10.13 9.21 -13.75
N SER A 58 -9.52 10.14 -13.01
CA SER A 58 -10.21 11.29 -12.43
C SER A 58 -11.06 12.09 -13.43
N GLY A 59 -12.38 12.10 -13.21
CA GLY A 59 -13.34 12.82 -14.06
C GLY A 59 -13.55 12.21 -15.45
N GLY A 60 -13.09 10.98 -15.66
CA GLY A 60 -13.34 10.18 -16.86
C GLY A 60 -14.68 9.45 -16.82
N THR A 61 -15.02 8.76 -17.92
CA THR A 61 -16.11 7.76 -17.91
C THR A 61 -15.52 6.41 -17.49
N PRO A 62 -16.14 5.69 -16.53
CA PRO A 62 -15.67 4.37 -16.14
C PRO A 62 -15.66 3.40 -17.33
N ALA A 63 -14.53 2.74 -17.57
CA ALA A 63 -14.40 1.69 -18.57
C ALA A 63 -14.76 0.33 -17.94
N THR A 64 -15.63 -0.42 -18.60
CA THR A 64 -16.06 -1.74 -18.12
C THR A 64 -15.04 -2.82 -18.46
N LEU A 65 -14.74 -3.68 -17.50
CA LEU A 65 -13.80 -4.79 -17.62
C LEU A 65 -14.53 -6.10 -17.96
N SER A 66 -13.79 -7.01 -18.57
CA SER A 66 -14.23 -8.38 -18.84
C SER A 66 -13.09 -9.37 -18.64
N GLY A 67 -13.43 -10.61 -18.33
CA GLY A 67 -12.48 -11.68 -18.07
C GLY A 67 -12.40 -12.08 -16.60
N SER A 68 -11.29 -12.74 -16.26
CA SER A 68 -11.01 -13.24 -14.91
C SER A 68 -9.53 -13.18 -14.61
N ILE A 69 -9.22 -13.09 -13.32
CA ILE A 69 -7.87 -13.15 -12.78
C ILE A 69 -7.72 -14.48 -12.05
N ALA A 70 -6.73 -15.28 -12.44
CA ALA A 70 -6.44 -16.55 -11.75
C ALA A 70 -6.09 -16.33 -10.26
N ALA A 71 -6.11 -17.40 -9.47
CA ALA A 71 -5.61 -17.37 -8.10
C ALA A 71 -4.12 -16.96 -8.09
N GLY A 72 -3.75 -15.95 -7.31
CA GLY A 72 -2.39 -15.38 -7.35
C GLY A 72 -2.00 -14.79 -8.72
N GLY A 73 -2.98 -14.53 -9.59
CA GLY A 73 -2.77 -14.08 -10.95
C GLY A 73 -2.83 -12.56 -11.12
N TYR A 74 -2.44 -12.13 -12.31
CA TYR A 74 -2.39 -10.73 -12.74
C TYR A 74 -3.30 -10.52 -13.96
N LEU A 75 -3.78 -9.30 -14.14
CA LEU A 75 -4.52 -8.88 -15.33
C LEU A 75 -4.16 -7.44 -15.67
N VAL A 76 -3.57 -7.23 -16.83
CA VAL A 76 -3.27 -5.90 -17.36
C VAL A 76 -4.50 -5.38 -18.11
N VAL A 77 -4.91 -4.18 -17.72
CA VAL A 77 -5.90 -3.37 -18.43
C VAL A 77 -5.16 -2.31 -19.24
N ALA A 78 -4.94 -2.58 -20.52
CA ALA A 78 -4.24 -1.67 -21.42
C ALA A 78 -5.23 -0.73 -22.14
N ARG A 79 -4.85 0.54 -22.35
CA ARG A 79 -5.63 1.46 -23.20
C ARG A 79 -5.56 1.08 -24.68
N ASN A 80 -4.42 0.52 -25.12
CA ASN A 80 -4.24 -0.05 -26.44
C ASN A 80 -3.47 -1.37 -26.32
N ARG A 81 -4.18 -2.50 -26.47
CA ARG A 81 -3.62 -3.84 -26.31
C ARG A 81 -2.60 -4.17 -27.40
N SER A 82 -2.79 -3.65 -28.61
CA SER A 82 -1.85 -3.88 -29.72
C SER A 82 -0.51 -3.18 -29.47
N THR A 83 -0.54 -1.91 -29.04
CA THR A 83 0.67 -1.16 -28.69
C THR A 83 1.37 -1.80 -27.50
N PHE A 84 0.60 -2.20 -26.48
CA PHE A 84 1.13 -2.90 -25.31
C PHE A 84 1.89 -4.17 -25.68
N LEU A 85 1.29 -5.06 -26.48
CA LEU A 85 1.92 -6.32 -26.88
C LEU A 85 3.10 -6.12 -27.84
N ALA A 86 3.15 -5.00 -28.56
CA ALA A 86 4.31 -4.65 -29.38
C ALA A 86 5.53 -4.24 -28.53
N GLU A 87 5.29 -3.56 -27.40
CA GLU A 87 6.35 -3.15 -26.46
C GLU A 87 6.77 -4.30 -25.52
N TYR A 88 5.81 -5.04 -24.97
CA TYR A 88 6.06 -6.15 -24.01
C TYR A 88 5.89 -7.52 -24.67
N GLN A 89 6.81 -7.86 -25.59
CA GLN A 89 6.70 -9.05 -26.47
C GLN A 89 6.70 -10.41 -25.74
N ASN A 90 7.18 -10.45 -24.49
CA ASN A 90 7.27 -11.68 -23.70
C ASN A 90 6.07 -11.88 -22.74
N VAL A 91 5.06 -11.01 -22.80
CA VAL A 91 3.85 -11.12 -21.97
C VAL A 91 2.85 -12.09 -22.61
N ASP A 92 2.23 -12.94 -21.79
CA ASP A 92 1.10 -13.75 -22.21
C ASP A 92 -0.09 -12.84 -22.57
N ALA A 93 -0.49 -12.87 -23.85
CA ALA A 93 -1.60 -12.10 -24.36
C ALA A 93 -2.94 -12.41 -23.66
N ALA A 94 -3.08 -13.55 -22.99
CA ALA A 94 -4.26 -13.89 -22.19
C ALA A 94 -4.37 -13.08 -20.89
N CYS A 95 -3.27 -12.54 -20.38
CA CYS A 95 -3.23 -11.67 -19.21
C CYS A 95 -3.54 -10.19 -19.55
N VAL A 96 -3.73 -9.85 -20.82
CA VAL A 96 -3.93 -8.46 -21.26
C VAL A 96 -5.31 -8.31 -21.87
N ILE A 97 -6.11 -7.41 -21.29
CA ILE A 97 -7.37 -6.93 -21.87
C ILE A 97 -7.24 -5.48 -22.31
N GLU A 98 -8.08 -5.07 -23.25
CA GLU A 98 -8.20 -3.67 -23.67
C GLU A 98 -9.40 -3.03 -22.99
N ALA A 99 -9.21 -1.83 -22.44
CA ALA A 99 -10.32 -0.98 -21.98
C ALA A 99 -9.99 0.49 -22.20
N THR A 100 -10.95 1.24 -22.75
CA THR A 100 -10.78 2.66 -23.05
C THR A 100 -11.13 3.51 -21.84
N PHE A 101 -10.15 3.73 -20.95
CA PHE A 101 -10.24 4.75 -19.89
C PHE A 101 -9.54 6.05 -20.33
N ARG A 102 -9.83 7.14 -19.59
CA ARG A 102 -9.15 8.42 -19.80
C ARG A 102 -7.65 8.25 -19.60
N GLN A 103 -6.87 9.04 -20.34
CA GLN A 103 -5.42 9.05 -20.23
C GLN A 103 -5.00 9.31 -18.77
N LEU A 104 -4.10 8.49 -18.24
CA LEU A 104 -3.50 8.69 -16.92
C LEU A 104 -2.71 10.01 -16.94
N ASN A 105 -3.03 10.97 -16.09
CA ASN A 105 -2.40 12.28 -16.17
C ASN A 105 -0.97 12.28 -15.58
N ASP A 106 -0.09 13.01 -16.26
CA ASP A 106 1.29 13.30 -15.85
C ASP A 106 1.43 14.75 -15.33
N GLY A 107 0.32 15.45 -15.10
CA GLY A 107 0.27 16.88 -14.79
C GLY A 107 -0.53 17.21 -13.55
N GLY A 108 0.13 17.25 -12.38
CA GLY A 108 -0.45 17.77 -11.13
C GLY A 108 -1.04 16.72 -10.17
N GLY A 109 -1.17 15.48 -10.64
CA GLY A 109 -1.64 14.32 -9.89
C GLY A 109 -3.00 13.82 -10.36
N ASP A 110 -3.22 12.53 -10.22
CA ASP A 110 -4.40 11.85 -10.70
C ASP A 110 -4.90 10.76 -9.76
N ARG A 111 -6.02 10.14 -10.15
CA ARG A 111 -6.65 9.07 -9.40
C ARG A 111 -7.11 7.94 -10.32
N ILE A 112 -6.60 6.73 -10.07
CA ILE A 112 -7.17 5.48 -10.58
C ILE A 112 -8.19 4.96 -9.57
N THR A 113 -9.38 4.60 -10.03
CA THR A 113 -10.45 4.00 -9.22
C THR A 113 -10.86 2.66 -9.81
N LEU A 114 -10.85 1.60 -8.99
CA LEU A 114 -11.28 0.25 -9.36
C LEU A 114 -12.50 -0.14 -8.53
N ARG A 115 -13.60 -0.52 -9.19
CA ARG A 115 -14.85 -0.91 -8.53
C ARG A 115 -15.41 -2.20 -9.10
N GLY A 116 -15.82 -3.11 -8.23
CA GLY A 116 -16.55 -4.32 -8.61
C GLY A 116 -16.46 -5.44 -7.57
N GLY A 117 -17.52 -6.24 -7.44
CA GLY A 117 -17.62 -7.22 -6.35
C GLY A 117 -17.50 -6.55 -4.99
N THR A 118 -16.54 -6.99 -4.16
CA THR A 118 -16.17 -6.36 -2.88
C THR A 118 -15.03 -5.34 -3.01
N THR A 119 -14.50 -5.14 -4.22
CA THR A 119 -13.41 -4.21 -4.49
C THR A 119 -13.95 -2.78 -4.65
N ASP A 120 -13.40 -1.89 -3.82
CA ASP A 120 -13.46 -0.44 -3.96
C ASP A 120 -12.07 0.09 -3.63
N GLU A 121 -11.25 0.33 -4.66
CA GLU A 121 -9.88 0.79 -4.48
C GLU A 121 -9.61 2.09 -5.22
N GLU A 122 -8.84 2.95 -4.57
CA GLU A 122 -8.42 4.23 -5.09
C GLU A 122 -6.90 4.38 -4.97
N VAL A 123 -6.24 4.71 -6.08
CA VAL A 123 -4.83 5.10 -6.13
C VAL A 123 -4.78 6.58 -6.46
N SER A 124 -4.51 7.42 -5.46
CA SER A 124 -4.22 8.84 -5.67
C SER A 124 -2.70 9.03 -5.83
N TYR A 125 -2.23 9.31 -7.05
CA TYR A 125 -0.80 9.47 -7.36
C TYR A 125 -0.46 10.88 -7.83
N ARG A 126 0.81 11.25 -7.72
CA ARG A 126 1.32 12.53 -8.24
C ARG A 126 2.27 12.25 -9.38
N SER A 127 2.30 13.13 -10.37
CA SER A 127 3.20 13.00 -11.51
C SER A 127 4.69 12.93 -11.12
N LYS A 128 5.04 13.50 -9.95
CA LYS A 128 6.39 13.43 -9.35
C LYS A 128 6.80 12.06 -8.79
N TRP A 129 5.89 11.09 -8.72
CA TRP A 129 6.22 9.77 -8.18
C TRP A 129 7.00 8.99 -9.22
N GLY A 130 8.27 8.75 -8.91
CA GLY A 130 9.10 7.87 -9.73
C GLY A 130 9.29 8.37 -11.16
N GLU A 131 9.39 9.70 -11.35
CA GLU A 131 9.52 10.37 -12.65
C GLU A 131 10.64 9.77 -13.51
N GLU A 132 10.28 8.77 -14.32
CA GLU A 132 11.10 8.28 -15.39
C GLU A 132 10.18 7.82 -16.52
N LYS A 133 10.23 8.55 -17.64
CA LYS A 133 9.42 8.25 -18.82
C LYS A 133 9.67 6.81 -19.30
N GLY A 134 8.61 6.04 -19.49
CA GLY A 134 8.65 4.63 -19.88
C GLY A 134 9.00 3.68 -18.73
N ARG A 135 8.75 4.07 -17.48
CA ARG A 135 8.88 3.21 -16.30
C ARG A 135 7.58 3.20 -15.50
N SER A 136 7.11 2.03 -15.11
CA SER A 136 5.90 1.86 -14.31
C SER A 136 6.14 2.12 -12.83
N LEU A 137 5.05 2.37 -12.10
CA LEU A 137 5.01 2.34 -10.64
C LEU A 137 4.40 1.03 -10.16
N GLU A 138 5.17 0.31 -9.35
CA GLU A 138 4.86 -0.98 -8.76
C GLU A 138 4.51 -0.81 -7.29
N ARG A 139 3.46 -1.48 -6.83
CA ARG A 139 3.10 -1.56 -5.42
C ARG A 139 4.05 -2.51 -4.68
N ARG A 140 4.49 -2.13 -3.48
CA ARG A 140 5.39 -2.97 -2.66
C ARG A 140 4.80 -4.30 -2.24
N GLY A 141 3.47 -4.40 -2.16
CA GLY A 141 2.79 -5.58 -1.70
C GLY A 141 1.34 -5.31 -1.32
N VAL A 142 0.62 -6.40 -1.08
CA VAL A 142 -0.83 -6.40 -0.81
C VAL A 142 -1.19 -5.68 0.49
N ASP A 143 -0.29 -5.69 1.48
CA ASP A 143 -0.52 -5.10 2.81
C ASP A 143 -0.29 -3.58 2.85
N PHE A 144 0.21 -2.99 1.76
CA PHE A 144 0.53 -1.56 1.67
C PHE A 144 -0.66 -0.80 1.06
N PRO A 145 -1.25 0.21 1.72
CA PRO A 145 -2.43 0.91 1.19
C PRO A 145 -2.17 1.63 -0.14
N ALA A 146 -3.05 1.45 -1.13
CA ALA A 146 -2.97 2.12 -2.43
C ALA A 146 -2.95 3.66 -2.34
N SER A 147 -3.59 4.22 -1.31
CA SER A 147 -3.66 5.66 -1.05
C SER A 147 -2.39 6.26 -0.45
N ASP A 148 -1.42 5.44 -0.03
CA ASP A 148 -0.14 5.91 0.50
C ASP A 148 0.93 5.93 -0.61
N SER A 149 1.55 7.10 -0.79
CA SER A 149 2.72 7.28 -1.64
C SER A 149 3.87 6.32 -1.35
N ALA A 150 4.05 5.94 -0.08
CA ALA A 150 5.11 5.02 0.33
C ALA A 150 4.87 3.61 -0.20
N SER A 151 3.68 3.29 -0.70
CA SER A 151 3.35 1.97 -1.25
C SER A 151 3.90 1.75 -2.66
N TRP A 152 4.35 2.81 -3.35
CA TRP A 152 4.64 2.78 -4.79
C TRP A 152 6.10 3.09 -5.13
N TYR A 153 6.69 2.28 -6.00
CA TYR A 153 8.09 2.40 -6.41
C TYR A 153 8.24 2.26 -7.92
N PRO A 154 9.20 2.96 -8.54
CA PRO A 154 9.54 2.70 -9.93
C PRO A 154 10.00 1.25 -10.09
N SER A 155 9.55 0.59 -11.16
CA SER A 155 10.05 -0.73 -11.55
C SER A 155 11.57 -0.75 -11.65
N THR A 156 12.22 -1.80 -11.15
CA THR A 156 13.66 -2.05 -11.31
C THR A 156 13.98 -3.11 -12.37
N ALA A 157 12.95 -3.70 -13.00
CA ALA A 157 13.12 -4.65 -14.08
C ALA A 157 13.88 -4.06 -15.27
N ALA A 158 14.55 -4.93 -16.03
CA ALA A 158 15.23 -4.55 -17.27
C ALA A 158 14.25 -3.95 -18.30
N GLU A 159 13.02 -4.47 -18.31
CA GLU A 159 11.92 -4.00 -19.14
C GLU A 159 11.28 -2.71 -18.61
N ARG A 160 11.74 -2.19 -17.46
CA ARG A 160 11.22 -0.98 -16.78
C ARG A 160 9.75 -1.10 -16.35
N ALA A 161 9.22 -2.33 -16.37
CA ALA A 161 7.92 -2.72 -15.84
C ALA A 161 7.85 -4.24 -15.63
N THR A 162 6.87 -4.71 -14.86
CA THR A 162 6.62 -6.12 -14.57
C THR A 162 5.23 -6.63 -14.96
N PRO A 163 4.70 -6.28 -16.14
CA PRO A 163 3.38 -6.75 -16.52
C PRO A 163 3.30 -8.28 -16.50
N CYS A 164 2.17 -8.76 -16.00
CA CYS A 164 1.74 -10.14 -15.90
C CYS A 164 2.66 -11.03 -15.06
N ARG A 165 3.48 -10.45 -14.18
CA ARG A 165 4.36 -11.19 -13.27
C ARG A 165 4.56 -10.44 -11.96
N ALA A 166 5.28 -11.05 -11.03
CA ALA A 166 5.61 -10.41 -9.77
C ALA A 166 6.42 -9.11 -9.99
N ASN A 167 6.07 -8.09 -9.20
CA ASN A 167 6.75 -6.80 -9.18
C ASN A 167 8.26 -6.95 -9.00
N SER A 168 9.02 -6.13 -9.71
CA SER A 168 10.47 -6.08 -9.63
C SER A 168 10.98 -5.29 -8.43
N THR A 169 10.06 -4.82 -7.57
CA THR A 169 10.37 -4.43 -6.19
C THR A 169 11.40 -5.40 -5.62
N PRO A 170 12.60 -4.93 -5.25
CA PRO A 170 13.74 -5.83 -5.21
C PRO A 170 13.52 -6.96 -4.20
N SER A 171 13.49 -8.19 -4.69
CA SER A 171 13.61 -9.39 -3.87
C SER A 171 15.04 -9.46 -3.33
N GLY A 172 15.33 -8.66 -2.31
CA GLY A 172 16.67 -8.50 -1.74
C GLY A 172 17.11 -7.07 -1.47
N ALA A 173 16.33 -6.05 -1.82
CA ALA A 173 16.41 -4.80 -1.06
C ALA A 173 15.64 -5.02 0.23
N SER A 174 16.29 -5.71 1.17
CA SER A 174 16.27 -5.21 2.53
C SER A 174 16.94 -3.82 2.51
N PHE A 175 16.26 -2.81 1.95
CA PHE A 175 15.87 -1.84 2.93
C PHE A 175 14.94 -2.65 3.81
N ASP A 176 15.45 -3.03 4.98
CA ASP A 176 14.74 -2.56 6.15
C ASP A 176 14.11 -1.21 5.68
N PRO A 177 12.77 -1.09 5.47
CA PRO A 177 12.20 0.07 6.12
C PRO A 177 12.87 0.02 7.51
N PRO A 178 13.31 1.11 8.16
CA PRO A 178 13.38 0.97 9.61
C PRO A 178 12.11 0.20 9.94
N THR A 179 12.21 -1.06 10.42
CA THR A 179 11.12 -1.67 11.13
C THR A 179 10.93 -0.55 12.11
N LEU A 180 9.95 0.31 11.86
CA LEU A 180 9.50 1.19 12.87
C LEU A 180 9.07 0.10 13.82
N PRO A 181 9.85 -0.15 14.89
CA PRO A 181 9.65 -1.36 15.64
C PRO A 181 8.21 -1.34 16.14
N PHE A 182 7.55 -0.18 16.11
CA PHE A 182 6.22 0.11 16.51
C PHE A 182 5.18 0.32 15.37
N LEU A 183 4.03 -0.32 15.50
CA LEU A 183 2.75 0.08 14.92
C LEU A 183 2.14 1.23 15.72
N LEU A 184 1.45 2.16 15.05
CA LEU A 184 0.70 3.24 15.68
C LEU A 184 -0.80 3.06 15.52
N ARG A 185 -1.55 3.23 16.61
CA ARG A 185 -3.01 3.29 16.60
C ARG A 185 -3.51 4.44 17.48
N TYR A 186 -4.31 5.33 16.91
CA TYR A 186 -5.00 6.37 17.69
C TYR A 186 -6.36 5.87 18.18
N ASP A 187 -6.60 5.97 19.49
CA ASP A 187 -7.87 5.72 20.14
C ASP A 187 -8.56 7.05 20.45
N ARG A 188 -9.64 7.34 19.72
CA ARG A 188 -10.44 8.57 19.86
C ARG A 188 -11.25 8.60 21.15
N SER A 189 -11.66 7.43 21.67
CA SER A 189 -12.49 7.35 22.87
C SER A 189 -11.69 7.71 24.11
N ASN A 190 -10.39 7.37 24.10
CA ASN A 190 -9.49 7.57 25.23
C ASN A 190 -8.41 8.65 24.97
N HIS A 191 -8.48 9.35 23.83
CA HIS A 191 -7.48 10.33 23.38
C HIS A 191 -6.05 9.84 23.57
N SER A 192 -5.73 8.65 23.06
CA SER A 192 -4.42 8.04 23.26
C SER A 192 -3.85 7.45 21.98
N ILE A 193 -2.52 7.46 21.86
CA ILE A 193 -1.78 6.76 20.82
C ILE A 193 -1.21 5.49 21.44
N THR A 194 -1.57 4.35 20.87
CA THR A 194 -0.91 3.08 21.15
C THR A 194 0.25 2.90 20.19
N VAL A 195 1.40 2.55 20.75
CA VAL A 195 2.66 2.31 20.07
C VAL A 195 3.03 0.85 20.38
N ALA A 196 3.05 -0.04 19.40
CA ALA A 196 3.17 -1.49 19.63
C ALA A 196 4.30 -2.12 18.82
N TRP A 197 5.25 -2.79 19.47
CA TRP A 197 6.46 -3.30 18.84
C TRP A 197 6.74 -4.79 19.03
N GLU A 198 7.71 -5.32 18.29
CA GLU A 198 8.10 -6.73 18.36
C GLU A 198 8.57 -7.15 19.77
N ALA A 199 8.19 -8.35 20.19
CA ALA A 199 8.62 -8.87 21.48
C ALA A 199 10.16 -8.95 21.55
N GLY A 200 10.76 -8.35 22.58
CA GLY A 200 12.22 -8.31 22.73
C GLY A 200 12.90 -7.09 22.09
N THR A 201 12.16 -6.19 21.43
CA THR A 201 12.70 -4.97 20.81
C THR A 201 12.23 -3.68 21.52
N SER A 202 12.08 -3.69 22.84
CA SER A 202 11.55 -2.52 23.57
C SER A 202 12.38 -1.24 23.32
N PRO A 203 11.78 -0.13 22.86
CA PRO A 203 12.50 1.12 22.65
C PRO A 203 12.89 1.75 24.00
N LEU A 204 13.99 2.50 24.01
CA LEU A 204 14.50 3.18 25.21
C LEU A 204 13.62 4.37 25.62
N ALA A 205 12.98 4.99 24.64
CA ALA A 205 12.03 6.07 24.80
C ALA A 205 11.12 6.16 23.57
N ILE A 206 9.92 6.68 23.79
CA ILE A 206 8.94 7.05 22.77
C ILE A 206 8.53 8.48 23.09
N ALA A 207 8.56 9.39 22.12
CA ALA A 207 8.17 10.78 22.31
C ALA A 207 7.18 11.24 21.26
N THR A 208 6.33 12.20 21.62
CA THR A 208 5.43 12.88 20.69
C THR A 208 5.87 14.33 20.49
N PHE A 209 5.74 14.82 19.26
CA PHE A 209 6.05 16.21 18.89
C PHE A 209 4.91 16.81 18.06
N THR A 210 4.73 18.13 18.15
CA THR A 210 3.95 18.87 17.15
C THR A 210 4.69 18.88 15.82
N LEU A 211 4.00 19.26 14.73
CA LEU A 211 4.66 19.47 13.42
C LEU A 211 5.72 20.58 13.45
N THR A 212 5.63 21.52 14.38
CA THR A 212 6.62 22.59 14.57
C THR A 212 7.82 22.15 15.42
N GLY A 213 7.84 20.88 15.88
CA GLY A 213 8.94 20.29 16.64
C GLY A 213 8.85 20.47 18.15
N GLU A 214 7.74 21.00 18.68
CA GLU A 214 7.54 21.12 20.12
C GLU A 214 7.23 19.74 20.73
N ARG A 215 8.02 19.29 21.70
CA ARG A 215 7.84 17.99 22.37
C ARG A 215 6.67 18.02 23.33
N LYS A 216 5.68 17.14 23.14
CA LYS A 216 4.46 17.06 23.95
C LYS A 216 4.52 16.00 25.04
N SER A 217 5.09 14.82 24.76
CA SER A 217 5.22 13.76 25.77
C SER A 217 6.42 12.85 25.53
N VAL A 218 6.86 12.14 26.57
CA VAL A 218 7.88 11.08 26.50
C VAL A 218 7.49 9.93 27.41
N VAL A 219 7.49 8.70 26.91
CA VAL A 219 7.25 7.45 27.64
C VAL A 219 8.47 6.55 27.50
N ARG A 220 8.83 5.84 28.57
CA ARG A 220 9.91 4.84 28.58
C ARG A 220 9.30 3.46 28.88
N PRO A 221 9.14 2.59 27.88
CA PRO A 221 8.59 1.26 28.10
C PRO A 221 9.44 0.38 29.02
N SER A 222 8.78 -0.54 29.71
CA SER A 222 9.46 -1.61 30.44
C SER A 222 10.18 -2.55 29.48
N ILE A 223 11.36 -3.01 29.88
CA ILE A 223 12.11 -4.02 29.12
C ILE A 223 11.26 -5.29 29.00
N GLY A 224 11.06 -5.78 27.77
CA GLY A 224 10.28 -6.98 27.48
C GLY A 224 8.78 -6.72 27.25
N SER A 225 8.27 -5.49 27.41
CA SER A 225 6.93 -5.17 26.89
C SER A 225 6.96 -5.07 25.36
N SER A 226 5.79 -5.19 24.73
CA SER A 226 5.56 -5.07 23.29
C SER A 226 4.60 -3.93 22.93
N LEU A 227 4.21 -3.10 23.90
CA LEU A 227 3.35 -1.94 23.66
C LEU A 227 3.48 -0.86 24.75
N ALA A 228 3.12 0.38 24.37
CA ALA A 228 2.94 1.52 25.26
C ALA A 228 1.77 2.38 24.77
N GLN A 229 1.04 2.97 25.71
CA GLN A 229 0.00 3.96 25.42
C GLN A 229 0.46 5.35 25.84
N ILE A 230 0.20 6.34 25.00
CA ILE A 230 0.59 7.72 25.19
C ILE A 230 -0.68 8.58 25.16
N PRO A 231 -1.04 9.26 26.26
CA PRO A 231 -2.16 10.18 26.24
C PRO A 231 -1.83 11.39 25.36
N VAL A 232 -2.82 11.82 24.59
CA VAL A 232 -2.76 13.01 23.73
C VAL A 232 -3.54 14.12 24.43
N ALA A 233 -2.84 15.17 24.84
CA ALA A 233 -3.43 16.26 25.63
C ALA A 233 -4.41 17.15 24.83
N GLU A 234 -4.29 17.18 23.50
CA GLU A 234 -5.05 18.07 22.62
C GLU A 234 -5.62 17.29 21.41
N PRO A 235 -6.93 17.04 21.36
CA PRO A 235 -7.58 16.42 20.20
C PRO A 235 -7.41 17.29 18.95
N GLY A 236 -7.03 16.69 17.82
CA GLY A 236 -6.91 17.37 16.52
C GLY A 236 -5.51 17.89 16.16
N LEU A 237 -4.51 17.72 17.02
CA LEU A 237 -3.13 18.10 16.71
C LEU A 237 -2.45 17.06 15.80
N ARG A 238 -1.80 17.52 14.71
CA ARG A 238 -0.89 16.65 13.92
C ARG A 238 0.36 16.38 14.75
N ILE A 239 0.61 15.10 15.05
CA ILE A 239 1.68 14.67 15.94
C ILE A 239 2.66 13.76 15.20
N VAL A 240 3.95 13.94 15.46
CA VAL A 240 5.03 13.02 15.09
C VAL A 240 5.34 12.15 16.30
N VAL A 241 5.35 10.83 16.13
CA VAL A 241 5.88 9.89 17.13
C VAL A 241 7.32 9.56 16.76
N ALA A 242 8.23 9.68 17.73
CA ALA A 242 9.61 9.26 17.59
C ALA A 242 9.94 8.13 18.58
N THR A 243 10.72 7.14 18.15
CA THR A 243 11.30 6.12 19.04
C THR A 243 12.81 6.09 18.94
N TRP A 244 13.46 5.65 20.03
CA TRP A 244 14.91 5.46 20.09
C TRP A 244 15.24 4.01 20.42
N GLN A 245 16.00 3.36 19.54
CA GLN A 245 16.53 2.02 19.73
C GLN A 245 18.02 2.00 19.40
N ARG A 246 18.85 1.52 20.35
CA ARG A 246 20.30 1.28 20.13
C ARG A 246 21.03 2.42 19.38
N GLY A 247 20.71 3.68 19.71
CA GLY A 247 21.36 4.85 19.11
C GLY A 247 20.77 5.34 17.77
N GLN A 248 19.72 4.72 17.26
CA GLN A 248 18.97 5.16 16.07
C GLN A 248 17.65 5.83 16.49
N GLN A 249 17.32 6.94 15.83
CA GLN A 249 16.03 7.62 15.96
C GLN A 249 15.16 7.31 14.75
N GLN A 250 13.90 7.00 15.00
CA GLN A 250 12.93 6.75 13.95
C GLN A 250 11.65 7.55 14.21
N THR A 251 11.03 8.09 13.16
CA THR A 251 9.87 8.97 13.27
C THR A 251 8.73 8.54 12.35
N GLN A 252 7.49 8.71 12.80
CA GLN A 252 6.29 8.47 12.00
C GLN A 252 5.25 9.56 12.27
N LEU A 253 4.66 10.08 11.20
CA LEU A 253 3.52 10.98 11.29
C LEU A 253 2.27 10.18 11.66
N VAL A 254 1.55 10.63 12.68
CA VAL A 254 0.20 10.14 12.96
C VAL A 254 -0.75 10.95 12.07
N PRO A 255 -1.46 10.33 11.12
CA PRO A 255 -2.48 11.02 10.35
C PRO A 255 -3.50 11.63 11.31
N CYS A 256 -3.83 12.90 11.13
CA CYS A 256 -4.92 13.51 11.88
C CYS A 256 -6.22 12.77 11.61
N PHE A 257 -7.01 12.62 12.66
CA PHE A 257 -8.40 12.25 12.62
C PHE A 257 -9.21 13.10 13.59
#